data_AF-A0A3E1QCV5-F1
#
_entry.id   AF-A0A3E1QCV5-F1
#
_cell.length_a   1.000
_cell.length_b   1.000
_cell.length_c   1.000
_cell.angle_alpha   90.00
_cell.angle_beta   90.00
_cell.angle_gamma   90.00
#
_symmetry.space_group_name_H-M   'P 1'
#
loop_
_entity.id
_entity.type
_entity.pdbx_description
1 polymer ?
#
loop_
_entity_poly.entity_id
_entity_poly.type
_entity_poly.pdbx_seq_one_letter_code
_entity_poly.pdbx_strand_id
1 'polypeptide(L)'
;MKKIAITLMVCALTICCKGQKESLYSSQDIVKEEEEVKKESINLEETVGIAKLDHVQNTQKVIIYKIEDVLIEGTTNEYGKKAVKQGSLINKEADTFLTEITNSNNYNTTDDKSIAFEPDYQYELCAENCELSILLDSKNKKLGFINLEGQEVISVRDNFVSFLKKEKK
;
A
#
# COMPACT_ATOMS: atom_id res chain seq x y z
N MET A 1 -34.53 42.60 -6.13
CA MET A 1 -33.98 43.90 -6.55
C MET A 1 -33.07 44.46 -5.48
N LYS A 2 -31.74 44.37 -5.67
CA LYS A 2 -30.74 45.39 -5.31
C LYS A 2 -29.39 44.89 -5.84
N LYS A 3 -28.71 45.79 -6.54
CA LYS A 3 -27.52 45.59 -7.36
C LYS A 3 -26.27 46.04 -6.57
N ILE A 4 -25.09 45.80 -7.16
CA ILE A 4 -23.79 46.53 -6.98
C ILE A 4 -23.01 46.03 -5.73
N ALA A 5 -21.71 45.71 -5.76
CA ALA A 5 -20.62 46.31 -6.52
C ALA A 5 -19.50 45.32 -6.90
N ILE A 6 -18.92 45.60 -8.06
CA ILE A 6 -17.65 45.11 -8.60
C ILE A 6 -16.51 45.85 -7.90
N THR A 7 -15.47 45.15 -7.46
CA THR A 7 -14.15 45.76 -7.27
C THR A 7 -13.07 44.83 -7.81
N LEU A 8 -12.70 45.09 -9.07
CA LEU A 8 -11.48 44.64 -9.72
C LEU A 8 -10.30 45.38 -9.06
N MET A 9 -9.32 44.66 -8.51
CA MET A 9 -8.03 45.24 -8.12
C MET A 9 -6.93 44.58 -8.96
N VAL A 10 -6.65 45.22 -10.09
CA VAL A 10 -5.46 45.01 -10.93
C VAL A 10 -4.43 46.05 -10.51
N CYS A 11 -3.27 45.60 -10.04
CA CYS A 11 -1.99 46.29 -10.05
C CYS A 11 -0.93 45.19 -9.82
N ALA A 12 -0.29 44.62 -10.84
CA ALA A 12 0.78 45.21 -11.65
C ALA A 12 1.93 45.77 -10.79
N LEU A 13 2.83 44.90 -10.33
CA LEU A 13 4.21 45.25 -9.97
C LEU A 13 5.17 44.17 -10.49
N THR A 14 5.38 44.19 -11.80
CA THR A 14 6.58 43.68 -12.47
C THR A 14 7.68 44.74 -12.35
N ILE A 15 8.63 44.59 -11.43
CA ILE A 15 9.85 45.41 -11.40
C ILE A 15 11.05 44.55 -10.96
N CYS A 16 12.10 44.62 -11.78
CA CYS A 16 13.51 44.23 -11.56
C CYS A 16 13.94 42.77 -11.74
N CYS A 17 14.08 42.39 -13.02
CA CYS A 17 15.33 41.76 -13.45
C CYS A 17 16.48 42.78 -13.36
N LYS A 18 17.59 42.42 -12.71
CA LYS A 18 18.99 42.59 -13.15
C LYS A 18 19.93 42.49 -11.95
N GLY A 19 20.77 41.46 -11.97
CA GLY A 19 21.83 41.26 -10.99
C GLY A 19 22.68 40.03 -11.30
N GLN A 20 23.08 39.86 -12.56
CA GLN A 20 24.08 38.87 -12.96
C GLN A 20 25.45 39.36 -12.48
N LYS A 21 25.96 38.75 -11.40
CA LYS A 21 27.38 38.77 -11.06
C LYS A 21 27.92 37.38 -11.31
N GLU A 22 28.71 37.25 -12.37
CA GLU A 22 29.60 36.12 -12.55
C GLU A 22 30.66 36.15 -11.45
N SER A 23 30.72 35.09 -10.65
CA SER A 23 31.91 34.77 -9.87
C SER A 23 32.53 33.50 -10.46
N LEU A 24 33.69 33.70 -11.09
CA LEU A 24 34.69 32.67 -11.30
C LEU A 24 35.18 32.12 -9.95
N TYR A 25 35.70 30.89 -9.98
CA TYR A 25 36.43 30.14 -8.93
C TYR A 25 35.60 29.30 -7.95
N SER A 26 35.51 27.99 -8.20
CA SER A 26 36.49 27.01 -7.70
C SER A 26 35.95 25.61 -8.02
N SER A 27 36.64 24.88 -8.89
CA SER A 27 36.41 23.44 -9.08
C SER A 27 36.95 22.73 -7.84
N GLN A 28 36.18 22.74 -6.76
CA GLN A 28 36.34 21.74 -5.71
C GLN A 28 35.63 20.48 -6.22
N ASP A 29 36.36 19.38 -6.26
CA ASP A 29 35.77 18.05 -6.37
C ASP A 29 34.82 17.89 -5.19
N ILE A 30 33.55 18.21 -5.41
CA ILE A 30 32.47 17.81 -4.53
C ILE A 30 32.40 16.30 -4.69
N VAL A 31 33.07 15.59 -3.79
CA VAL A 31 32.69 14.22 -3.44
C VAL A 31 31.21 14.30 -3.16
N LYS A 32 30.39 13.83 -4.10
CA LYS A 32 28.99 13.53 -3.83
C LYS A 32 29.02 12.43 -2.80
N GLU A 33 29.04 12.81 -1.53
CA GLU A 33 28.50 11.97 -0.48
C GLU A 33 27.07 11.69 -0.95
N GLU A 34 26.84 10.45 -1.36
CA GLU A 34 25.51 9.95 -1.65
C GLU A 34 24.69 10.21 -0.38
N GLU A 35 23.89 11.28 -0.38
CA GLU A 35 22.92 11.50 0.67
C GLU A 35 22.06 10.25 0.70
N GLU A 36 22.30 9.41 1.72
CA GLU A 36 21.42 8.31 2.06
C GLU A 36 20.06 8.93 2.29
N VAL A 37 19.21 8.88 1.26
CA VAL A 37 17.80 9.23 1.35
C VAL A 37 17.24 8.33 2.44
N LYS A 38 17.08 8.86 3.65
CA LYS A 38 16.40 8.18 4.75
C LYS A 38 15.04 7.77 4.21
N LYS A 39 14.91 6.50 3.87
CA LYS A 39 13.63 5.91 3.49
C LYS A 39 12.77 5.98 4.74
N GLU A 40 11.90 6.98 4.79
CA GLU A 40 10.83 7.01 5.78
C GLU A 40 10.05 5.71 5.63
N SER A 41 9.96 4.95 6.72
CA SER A 41 9.14 3.75 6.81
C SER A 41 7.82 4.13 7.47
N ILE A 42 6.74 3.42 7.12
CA ILE A 42 5.44 3.67 7.74
C ILE A 42 5.40 3.12 9.18
N ASN A 43 4.62 3.77 10.03
CA ASN A 43 4.20 3.20 11.31
C ASN A 43 3.01 2.27 11.07
N LEU A 44 3.28 0.96 11.01
CA LEU A 44 2.24 -0.04 10.75
C LEU A 44 1.19 -0.09 11.85
N GLU A 45 1.56 0.09 13.12
CA GLU A 45 0.61 0.05 14.24
C GLU A 45 -0.44 1.15 14.14
N GLU A 46 0.00 2.36 13.80
CA GLU A 46 -0.89 3.49 13.57
C GLU A 46 -1.75 3.32 12.31
N THR A 47 -1.17 2.73 11.26
CA THR A 47 -1.84 2.63 9.95
C THR A 47 -2.85 1.48 9.89
N VAL A 48 -2.50 0.31 10.42
CA VAL A 48 -3.32 -0.91 10.35
C VAL A 48 -4.19 -1.06 11.59
N GLY A 49 -3.73 -0.53 12.73
CA GLY A 49 -4.34 -0.68 14.04
C GLY A 49 -3.70 -1.82 14.84
N ILE A 50 -3.47 -1.55 16.12
CA ILE A 50 -2.80 -2.47 17.06
C ILE A 50 -3.50 -3.83 17.12
N ALA A 51 -4.84 -3.87 17.24
CA ALA A 51 -5.58 -5.13 17.36
C ALA A 51 -5.37 -6.07 16.15
N LYS A 52 -5.31 -5.51 14.93
CA LYS A 52 -5.06 -6.31 13.72
C LYS A 52 -3.61 -6.80 13.67
N LEU A 53 -2.64 -5.97 14.06
CA LEU A 53 -1.24 -6.40 14.10
C LEU A 53 -0.98 -7.45 15.18
N ASP A 54 -1.59 -7.32 16.35
CA ASP A 54 -1.54 -8.34 17.39
C ASP A 54 -2.09 -9.66 16.86
N HIS A 55 -3.20 -9.63 16.11
CA HIS A 55 -3.75 -10.83 15.47
C HIS A 55 -2.78 -11.43 14.45
N VAL A 56 -2.12 -10.60 13.63
CA VAL A 56 -1.06 -11.06 12.72
C VAL A 56 0.04 -11.79 13.50
N GLN A 57 0.57 -11.18 14.54
CA GLN A 57 1.69 -11.75 15.31
C GLN A 57 1.34 -13.05 16.03
N ASN A 58 0.07 -13.24 16.41
CA ASN A 58 -0.41 -14.45 17.08
C ASN A 58 -0.91 -15.54 16.11
N THR A 59 -0.81 -15.31 14.79
CA THR A 59 -1.25 -16.27 13.78
C THR A 59 -0.35 -17.50 13.75
N GLN A 60 -0.93 -18.70 13.77
CA GLN A 60 -0.18 -19.97 13.70
C GLN A 60 -0.27 -20.63 12.33
N LYS A 61 -1.32 -20.29 11.58
CA LYS A 61 -1.62 -20.86 10.28
C LYS A 61 -2.19 -19.80 9.36
N VAL A 62 -1.75 -19.81 8.12
CA VAL A 62 -2.28 -18.94 7.06
C VAL A 62 -2.95 -19.82 6.01
N ILE A 63 -4.23 -19.60 5.72
CA ILE A 63 -4.91 -20.30 4.62
C ILE A 63 -4.90 -19.40 3.39
N ILE A 64 -4.45 -19.93 2.27
CA ILE A 64 -4.28 -19.16 1.03
C ILE A 64 -5.43 -19.48 0.08
N TYR A 65 -6.07 -18.44 -0.43
CA TYR A 65 -7.08 -18.50 -1.48
C TYR A 65 -6.67 -17.62 -2.66
N LYS A 66 -6.97 -18.10 -3.86
CA LYS A 66 -6.96 -17.28 -5.07
C LYS A 66 -8.37 -16.77 -5.32
N ILE A 67 -8.52 -15.49 -5.63
CA ILE A 67 -9.80 -14.88 -5.96
C ILE A 67 -9.96 -14.95 -7.48
N GLU A 68 -11.00 -15.65 -7.93
CA GLU A 68 -11.28 -15.85 -9.35
C GLU A 68 -12.61 -15.22 -9.74
N ASP A 69 -12.67 -14.69 -10.97
CA ASP A 69 -13.91 -14.25 -11.59
C ASP A 69 -14.71 -15.46 -12.07
N VAL A 70 -15.97 -15.53 -11.66
CA VAL A 70 -16.88 -16.62 -12.03
C VAL A 70 -18.14 -16.01 -12.63
N LEU A 71 -18.52 -16.47 -13.83
CA LEU A 71 -19.75 -16.03 -14.49
C LEU A 71 -20.95 -16.36 -13.59
N ILE A 72 -21.79 -15.37 -13.31
CA ILE A 72 -23.02 -15.55 -12.53
C ILE A 72 -24.00 -16.34 -13.39
N GLU A 73 -24.53 -17.44 -12.83
CA GLU A 73 -25.47 -18.31 -13.53
C GLU A 73 -26.68 -17.53 -14.04
N GLY A 74 -27.05 -17.75 -15.30
CA GLY A 74 -28.15 -17.04 -15.96
C GLY A 74 -27.77 -15.69 -16.56
N THR A 75 -26.51 -15.25 -16.46
CA THR A 75 -26.00 -14.02 -17.10
C THR A 75 -25.02 -14.34 -18.23
N THR A 76 -24.78 -13.38 -19.13
CA THR A 76 -23.82 -13.54 -20.24
C THR A 76 -22.49 -12.81 -20.01
N ASN A 77 -22.45 -11.88 -19.06
CA ASN A 77 -21.35 -10.93 -18.91
C ASN A 77 -21.26 -10.31 -17.50
N GLU A 78 -21.90 -10.93 -16.50
CA GLU A 78 -21.76 -10.52 -15.10
C GLU A 78 -20.96 -11.55 -14.33
N TYR A 79 -19.94 -11.10 -13.61
CA TYR A 79 -18.99 -11.96 -12.92
C TYR A 79 -19.01 -11.65 -11.43
N GLY A 80 -19.12 -12.72 -10.63
CA GLY A 80 -18.89 -12.67 -9.19
C GLY A 80 -17.44 -13.03 -8.86
N LYS A 81 -17.06 -12.82 -7.61
CA LYS A 81 -15.76 -13.25 -7.08
C LYS A 81 -15.94 -14.54 -6.27
N LYS A 82 -15.08 -15.53 -6.53
CA LYS A 82 -15.01 -16.77 -5.76
C LYS A 82 -13.60 -16.98 -5.21
N ALA A 83 -13.50 -17.24 -3.91
CA ALA A 83 -12.26 -17.67 -3.29
C ALA A 83 -12.05 -19.18 -3.50
N VAL A 84 -10.93 -19.55 -4.09
CA VAL A 84 -10.52 -20.95 -4.35
C VAL A 84 -9.27 -21.25 -3.54
N LYS A 85 -9.41 -22.14 -2.55
CA LYS A 85 -8.31 -22.53 -1.65
C LYS A 85 -7.14 -23.12 -2.45
N GLN A 86 -5.96 -22.57 -2.25
CA GLN A 86 -4.71 -23.01 -2.88
C GLN A 86 -3.85 -23.86 -1.93
N GLY A 87 -3.84 -23.53 -0.64
CA GLY A 87 -2.97 -24.21 0.33
C GLY A 87 -3.04 -23.59 1.72
N SER A 88 -2.03 -23.89 2.54
CA SER A 88 -1.84 -23.25 3.85
C SER A 88 -0.38 -23.24 4.27
N LEU A 89 0.04 -22.16 4.91
CA LEU A 89 1.35 -22.04 5.57
C LEU A 89 1.21 -22.40 7.05
N ILE A 90 2.19 -23.13 7.58
CA ILE A 90 2.26 -23.54 8.99
C ILE A 90 3.71 -23.42 9.50
N ASN A 91 3.88 -23.38 10.83
CA ASN A 91 5.20 -23.36 11.48
C ASN A 91 6.10 -22.27 10.87
N LYS A 92 7.33 -22.64 10.47
CA LYS A 92 8.34 -21.73 9.92
C LYS A 92 7.87 -20.96 8.68
N GLU A 93 7.01 -21.54 7.85
CA GLU A 93 6.47 -20.84 6.66
C GLU A 93 5.53 -19.72 7.08
N ALA A 94 4.67 -19.98 8.07
CA ALA A 94 3.84 -18.96 8.68
C ALA A 94 4.71 -17.89 9.35
N ASP A 95 5.72 -18.26 10.15
CA ASP A 95 6.62 -17.30 10.80
C ASP A 95 7.31 -16.37 9.80
N THR A 96 7.77 -16.92 8.68
CA THR A 96 8.41 -16.16 7.59
C THR A 96 7.42 -15.19 6.96
N PHE A 97 6.20 -15.66 6.67
CA PHE A 97 5.13 -14.82 6.14
C PHE A 97 4.79 -13.66 7.07
N LEU A 98 4.61 -13.93 8.38
CA LEU A 98 4.26 -12.92 9.37
C LEU A 98 5.40 -11.90 9.59
N THR A 99 6.65 -12.35 9.53
CA THR A 99 7.82 -11.47 9.59
C THR A 99 7.82 -10.48 8.43
N GLU A 100 7.54 -10.94 7.21
CA GLU A 100 7.49 -10.06 6.04
C GLU A 100 6.25 -9.14 6.05
N ILE A 101 5.10 -9.61 6.54
CA ILE A 101 3.89 -8.78 6.71
C ILE A 101 4.11 -7.65 7.73
N THR A 102 4.83 -7.93 8.83
CA THR A 102 5.08 -6.93 9.88
C THR A 102 6.28 -6.04 9.61
N ASN A 103 7.02 -6.27 8.52
CA ASN A 103 8.17 -5.46 8.14
C ASN A 103 7.73 -4.15 7.45
N SER A 104 7.80 -3.02 8.15
CA SER A 104 7.45 -1.69 7.61
C SER A 104 8.18 -1.31 6.32
N ASN A 105 9.35 -1.91 6.04
CA ASN A 105 10.10 -1.63 4.80
C ASN A 105 9.46 -2.19 3.54
N ASN A 106 8.47 -3.09 3.68
CA ASN A 106 7.72 -3.66 2.56
C ASN A 106 6.59 -2.77 2.06
N TYR A 107 6.36 -1.63 2.72
CA TYR A 107 5.28 -0.71 2.42
C TYR A 107 5.79 0.61 1.86
N ASN A 108 4.90 1.32 1.16
CA ASN A 108 5.16 2.67 0.67
C ASN A 108 4.55 3.69 1.63
N THR A 109 5.22 4.83 1.82
CA THR A 109 4.72 5.94 2.65
C THR A 109 3.59 6.71 1.99
N THR A 110 3.51 6.64 0.66
CA THR A 110 2.45 7.26 -0.13
C THR A 110 1.53 6.19 -0.71
N ASP A 111 0.23 6.42 -0.59
CA ASP A 111 -0.81 5.58 -1.18
C ASP A 111 -1.66 6.41 -2.14
N ASP A 112 -1.80 5.93 -3.38
CA ASP A 112 -2.70 6.54 -4.36
C ASP A 112 -4.12 6.00 -4.15
N LYS A 113 -4.91 6.77 -3.39
CA LYS A 113 -6.31 6.44 -3.07
C LYS A 113 -7.24 6.47 -4.28
N SER A 114 -6.81 6.99 -5.43
CA SER A 114 -7.63 7.01 -6.65
C SER A 114 -7.70 5.65 -7.35
N ILE A 115 -6.70 4.78 -7.11
CA ILE A 115 -6.65 3.45 -7.70
C ILE A 115 -7.55 2.50 -6.91
N ALA A 116 -8.52 1.90 -7.61
CA ALA A 116 -9.42 0.91 -7.04
C ALA A 116 -8.66 -0.30 -6.46
N PHE A 117 -9.16 -0.85 -5.37
CA PHE A 117 -8.62 -2.05 -4.75
C PHE A 117 -9.32 -3.28 -5.31
N GLU A 118 -8.61 -4.06 -6.12
CA GLU A 118 -9.11 -5.24 -6.85
C GLU A 118 -8.30 -6.48 -6.45
N PRO A 119 -8.59 -7.09 -5.29
CA PRO A 119 -7.77 -8.18 -4.76
C PRO A 119 -7.88 -9.44 -5.61
N ASP A 120 -6.74 -10.10 -5.84
CA ASP A 120 -6.60 -11.36 -6.56
C ASP A 120 -6.18 -12.53 -5.65
N TYR A 121 -5.80 -12.25 -4.40
CA TYR A 121 -5.54 -13.26 -3.37
C TYR A 121 -6.10 -12.86 -2.00
N GLN A 122 -6.41 -13.89 -1.21
CA GLN A 122 -6.78 -13.76 0.19
C GLN A 122 -5.92 -14.72 1.04
N TYR A 123 -5.40 -14.19 2.13
CA TYR A 123 -4.68 -14.90 3.17
C TYR A 123 -5.52 -14.81 4.44
N GLU A 124 -6.10 -15.92 4.88
CA GLU A 124 -6.88 -15.99 6.11
C GLU A 124 -5.95 -16.36 7.27
N LEU A 125 -5.87 -15.47 8.28
CA LEU A 125 -4.90 -15.54 9.36
C LEU A 125 -5.54 -16.19 10.59
N CYS A 126 -5.22 -17.46 10.80
CA CYS A 126 -5.73 -18.25 11.90
C CYS A 126 -4.82 -18.14 13.13
N ALA A 127 -5.09 -17.12 13.95
CA ALA A 127 -4.72 -17.08 15.36
C ALA A 127 -5.66 -18.02 16.15
N GLU A 128 -6.63 -17.50 16.90
CA GLU A 128 -7.61 -18.33 17.62
C GLU A 128 -8.86 -18.65 16.79
N ASN A 129 -9.37 -17.68 16.02
CA ASN A 129 -10.69 -17.72 15.37
C ASN A 129 -10.68 -17.42 13.85
N CYS A 130 -9.50 -17.21 13.25
CA CYS A 130 -9.35 -16.89 11.81
C CYS A 130 -10.09 -15.62 11.35
N GLU A 131 -10.33 -14.64 12.23
CA GLU A 131 -11.16 -13.46 11.92
C GLU A 131 -10.47 -12.35 11.11
N LEU A 132 -9.16 -12.44 10.93
CA LEU A 132 -8.41 -11.49 10.10
C LEU A 132 -8.11 -12.11 8.74
N SER A 133 -8.40 -11.38 7.68
CA SER A 133 -7.92 -11.68 6.34
C SER A 133 -7.01 -10.57 5.83
N ILE A 134 -6.02 -10.97 5.06
CA ILE A 134 -5.18 -10.08 4.27
C ILE A 134 -5.52 -10.31 2.80
N LEU A 135 -5.90 -9.24 2.12
CA LEU A 135 -6.24 -9.23 0.70
C LEU A 135 -5.09 -8.62 -0.08
N LEU A 136 -4.59 -9.30 -1.10
CA LEU A 136 -3.56 -8.76 -1.99
C LEU A 136 -4.20 -8.38 -3.31
N ASP A 137 -3.99 -7.14 -3.73
CA ASP A 137 -4.17 -6.69 -5.11
C ASP A 137 -2.77 -6.64 -5.75
N SER A 138 -2.40 -7.72 -6.43
CA SER A 138 -1.06 -7.85 -6.99
C SER A 138 -0.80 -6.95 -8.20
N LYS A 139 -1.87 -6.43 -8.82
CA LYS A 139 -1.79 -5.55 -10.00
C LYS A 139 -1.49 -4.11 -9.57
N ASN A 140 -2.24 -3.62 -8.60
CA ASN A 140 -2.12 -2.26 -8.09
C ASN A 140 -1.17 -2.15 -6.88
N LYS A 141 -0.60 -3.29 -6.45
CA LYS A 141 0.41 -3.37 -5.38
C LYS A 141 -0.14 -2.83 -4.07
N LYS A 142 -1.32 -3.32 -3.70
CA LYS A 142 -2.01 -2.93 -2.46
C LYS A 142 -2.28 -4.14 -1.60
N LEU A 143 -2.25 -3.93 -0.29
CA LEU A 143 -2.59 -4.92 0.71
C LEU A 143 -3.71 -4.39 1.60
N GLY A 144 -4.78 -5.17 1.73
CA GLY A 144 -5.93 -4.87 2.57
C GLY A 144 -5.95 -5.73 3.82
N PHE A 145 -5.99 -5.15 5.01
CA PHE A 145 -6.22 -5.83 6.28
C PHE A 145 -7.70 -5.71 6.62
N ILE A 146 -8.43 -6.83 6.61
CA ILE A 146 -9.89 -6.84 6.78
C ILE A 146 -10.32 -7.77 7.91
N ASN A 147 -11.13 -7.24 8.81
CA ASN A 147 -11.83 -7.98 9.86
C ASN A 147 -13.28 -7.46 9.96
N LEU A 148 -14.01 -7.85 11.01
CA LEU A 148 -15.39 -7.39 11.24
C LEU A 148 -15.51 -5.88 11.54
N GLU A 149 -14.43 -5.24 11.97
CA GLU A 149 -14.42 -3.81 12.33
C GLU A 149 -14.19 -2.91 11.11
N GLY A 150 -13.63 -3.46 10.03
CA GLY A 150 -13.42 -2.73 8.79
C GLY A 150 -12.21 -3.20 8.00
N GLN A 151 -11.80 -2.36 7.06
CA GLN A 151 -10.72 -2.64 6.12
C GLN A 151 -9.75 -1.47 6.05
N GLU A 152 -8.46 -1.75 6.20
CA GLU A 152 -7.38 -0.79 5.91
C GLU A 152 -6.61 -1.24 4.67
N VAL A 153 -6.40 -0.34 3.71
CA VAL A 153 -5.68 -0.62 2.47
C VAL A 153 -4.42 0.22 2.40
N ILE A 154 -3.29 -0.44 2.17
CA ILE A 154 -1.97 0.20 2.11
C ILE A 154 -1.18 -0.24 0.88
N SER A 155 -0.45 0.70 0.29
CA SER A 155 0.44 0.43 -0.83
C SER A 155 1.69 -0.34 -0.38
N VAL A 156 2.10 -1.30 -1.21
CA VAL A 156 3.25 -2.18 -0.97
C VAL A 156 4.28 -2.11 -2.08
N ARG A 157 5.49 -2.62 -1.79
CA ARG A 157 6.60 -2.67 -2.74
C ARG A 157 6.55 -3.93 -3.61
N ASP A 158 7.17 -3.86 -4.79
CA ASP A 158 7.16 -4.92 -5.80
C ASP A 158 7.82 -6.23 -5.34
N ASN A 159 8.93 -6.11 -4.59
CA ASN A 159 9.61 -7.26 -4.02
C ASN A 159 8.69 -8.00 -3.04
N PHE A 160 7.87 -7.26 -2.27
CA PHE A 160 6.95 -7.84 -1.32
C PHE A 160 5.77 -8.53 -2.02
N VAL A 161 5.19 -7.91 -3.05
CA VAL A 161 4.20 -8.57 -3.91
C VAL A 161 4.76 -9.88 -4.49
N SER A 162 6.01 -9.87 -4.93
CA SER A 162 6.67 -11.06 -5.47
C SER A 162 6.83 -12.17 -4.43
N PHE A 163 7.21 -11.82 -3.19
CA PHE A 163 7.26 -12.76 -2.06
C PHE A 163 5.90 -13.40 -1.80
N LEU A 164 4.84 -12.59 -1.65
CA LEU A 164 3.48 -13.08 -1.38
C LEU A 164 2.95 -14.00 -2.50
N LYS A 165 3.41 -13.79 -3.74
CA LYS A 165 3.05 -14.66 -4.88
C LYS A 165 3.88 -15.94 -4.95
N LYS A 166 5.04 -16.03 -4.32
CA LYS A 166 5.96 -17.18 -4.43
C LYS A 166 5.51 -18.39 -3.61
N GLU A 167 4.87 -18.16 -2.47
CA GLU A 167 4.35 -19.18 -1.53
C GLU A 167 3.16 -20.01 -2.10
N LYS A 168 3.11 -20.18 -3.41
CA LYS A 168 2.05 -20.83 -4.21
C LYS A 168 2.53 -22.08 -4.93
N LYS A 169 3.82 -22.40 -4.85
CA LYS A 169 4.47 -23.54 -5.52
C LYS A 169 4.96 -24.53 -4.48
#